data_AF-A0A7G9S561-F1
#
_entry.id   AF-A0A7G9S561-F1
#
_cell.length_a   1.000
_cell.length_b   1.000
_cell.length_c   1.000
_cell.angle_alpha   90.00
_cell.angle_beta   90.00
_cell.angle_gamma   90.00
#
_symmetry.space_group_name_H-M   'P 1'
#
loop_
_entity.id
_entity.type
_entity.pdbx_description
1 polymer ?
#
loop_
_entity_poly.entity_id
_entity_poly.type
_entity_poly.pdbx_seq_one_letter_code
_entity_poly.pdbx_strand_id
1 'polypeptide(L)'
;MDPPSEGIYVQKPGPWFRNDEGAFAWASLGMLADHGLSLVLLDGHPPGMNGMVTTELSIDFNPAADPSDDEFRLDTHIVGISQVGGLSKGEISNRRGDRVAIASLSGRYLPVPEGGYLELPPAPAETVPFTTMLPMLFEGTSDGAIGTLPIPLWLANPRGIMHGGIHTIALEYTARKTLGEALWRPTSIRVSFLRGIPVDDLLTVVATRVHTGRSLTVVRVESRRTDGKLAGIATVSYEAR
;
A
#
# COMPACT_ATOMS: atom_id res chain seq x y z
N MET A 1 -3.15 9.53 31.68
CA MET A 1 -2.68 9.17 30.33
C MET A 1 -3.77 8.28 29.80
N ASP A 2 -4.63 8.81 28.93
CA ASP A 2 -5.67 7.98 28.31
C ASP A 2 -5.02 6.80 27.58
N PRO A 3 -5.66 5.62 27.56
CA PRO A 3 -5.10 4.48 26.84
C PRO A 3 -4.84 4.88 25.38
N PRO A 4 -3.75 4.39 24.76
CA PRO A 4 -3.53 4.62 23.34
C PRO A 4 -4.78 4.14 22.59
N SER A 5 -5.30 4.96 21.67
CA SER A 5 -6.48 4.57 20.91
C SER A 5 -6.22 3.28 20.14
N GLU A 6 -7.19 2.38 20.22
CA GLU A 6 -7.21 1.11 19.49
C GLU A 6 -8.29 1.18 18.41
N GLY A 7 -8.04 0.55 17.28
CA GLY A 7 -8.98 0.49 16.16
C GLY A 7 -9.02 -0.89 15.54
N ILE A 8 -10.21 -1.35 15.16
CA ILE A 8 -10.42 -2.63 14.47
C ILE A 8 -10.99 -2.33 13.09
N TYR A 9 -10.31 -2.80 12.05
CA TYR A 9 -10.71 -2.62 10.66
C TYR A 9 -10.79 -3.96 9.96
N VAL A 10 -11.69 -4.07 9.00
CA VAL A 10 -12.01 -5.33 8.34
C VAL A 10 -12.07 -5.10 6.84
N GLN A 11 -11.42 -5.97 6.08
CA GLN A 11 -11.48 -5.97 4.61
C GLN A 11 -11.88 -7.35 4.11
N LYS A 12 -12.97 -7.39 3.34
CA LYS A 12 -13.34 -8.59 2.57
C LYS A 12 -12.48 -8.65 1.31
N PRO A 13 -11.95 -9.83 0.95
CA PRO A 13 -11.28 -10.00 -0.33
C PRO A 13 -12.23 -9.74 -1.49
N GLY A 14 -11.76 -8.90 -2.41
CA GLY A 14 -12.34 -8.74 -3.73
C GLY A 14 -11.34 -9.18 -4.81
N PRO A 15 -11.67 -8.99 -6.10
CA PRO A 15 -10.79 -9.36 -7.21
C PRO A 15 -9.40 -8.76 -7.14
N TRP A 16 -9.22 -7.64 -6.41
CA TRP A 16 -7.92 -7.00 -6.21
C TRP A 16 -6.96 -7.77 -5.28
N PHE A 17 -7.42 -8.84 -4.63
CA PHE A 17 -6.56 -9.78 -3.90
C PHE A 17 -5.90 -10.81 -4.81
N ARG A 18 -6.20 -10.79 -6.10
CA ARG A 18 -5.58 -11.65 -7.11
C ARG A 18 -4.84 -10.78 -8.12
N ASN A 19 -3.61 -11.12 -8.47
CA ASN A 19 -2.90 -10.42 -9.54
C ASN A 19 -3.33 -10.95 -10.92
N ASP A 20 -2.73 -10.43 -11.99
CA ASP A 20 -2.98 -10.87 -13.38
C ASP A 20 -2.63 -12.34 -13.64
N GLU A 21 -1.81 -12.95 -12.79
CA GLU A 21 -1.47 -14.38 -12.83
C GLU A 21 -2.46 -15.24 -12.01
N GLY A 22 -3.47 -14.63 -11.39
CA GLY A 22 -4.44 -15.31 -10.50
C GLY A 22 -3.88 -15.68 -9.13
N ALA A 23 -2.62 -15.37 -8.84
CA ALA A 23 -2.00 -15.60 -7.54
C ALA A 23 -2.47 -14.55 -6.51
N PHE A 24 -2.40 -14.89 -5.22
CA PHE A 24 -2.71 -13.94 -4.16
C PHE A 24 -1.76 -12.75 -4.21
N ALA A 25 -2.33 -11.55 -4.34
CA ALA A 25 -1.61 -10.29 -4.36
C ALA A 25 -1.38 -9.82 -2.92
N TRP A 26 -0.32 -10.30 -2.27
CA TRP A 26 -0.01 -9.97 -0.87
C TRP A 26 0.04 -8.46 -0.60
N ALA A 27 0.50 -7.66 -1.57
CA ALA A 27 0.52 -6.21 -1.47
C ALA A 27 -0.87 -5.58 -1.34
N SER A 28 -1.95 -6.27 -1.71
CA SER A 28 -3.33 -5.79 -1.52
C SER A 28 -3.67 -5.52 -0.04
N LEU A 29 -3.03 -6.25 0.88
CA LEU A 29 -3.12 -5.98 2.33
C LEU A 29 -2.55 -4.61 2.71
N GLY A 30 -1.74 -3.99 1.84
CA GLY A 30 -1.26 -2.62 2.00
C GLY A 30 -2.39 -1.58 1.98
N MET A 31 -3.52 -1.88 1.32
CA MET A 31 -4.69 -1.00 1.37
C MET A 31 -5.35 -1.03 2.74
N LEU A 32 -5.59 -2.22 3.31
CA LEU A 32 -6.09 -2.37 4.68
C LEU A 32 -5.12 -1.74 5.70
N ALA A 33 -3.82 -2.02 5.55
CA ALA A 33 -2.79 -1.46 6.42
C ALA A 33 -2.77 0.08 6.38
N ASP A 34 -2.66 0.69 5.20
CA ASP A 34 -2.63 2.13 5.04
C ASP A 34 -3.91 2.78 5.59
N HIS A 35 -5.09 2.25 5.23
CA HIS A 35 -6.37 2.80 5.65
C HIS A 35 -6.55 2.72 7.17
N GLY A 36 -6.48 1.53 7.77
CA GLY A 36 -6.76 1.35 9.19
C GLY A 36 -5.74 2.05 10.08
N LEU A 37 -4.45 1.97 9.74
CA LEU A 37 -3.40 2.66 10.50
C LEU A 37 -3.46 4.18 10.37
N SER A 38 -4.01 4.69 9.26
CA SER A 38 -4.26 6.12 9.07
C SER A 38 -5.45 6.61 9.89
N LEU A 39 -6.54 5.85 9.94
CA LEU A 39 -7.74 6.24 10.66
C LEU A 39 -7.50 6.32 12.17
N VAL A 40 -6.81 5.33 12.76
CA VAL A 40 -6.50 5.39 14.20
C VAL A 40 -5.64 6.61 14.55
N LEU A 41 -4.72 7.04 13.67
CA LEU A 41 -3.95 8.27 13.85
C LEU A 41 -4.79 9.53 13.66
N LEU A 42 -5.70 9.53 12.71
CA LEU A 42 -6.65 10.62 12.50
C LEU A 42 -7.58 10.78 13.72
N ASP A 43 -8.01 9.71 14.38
CA ASP A 43 -8.80 9.80 15.60
C ASP A 43 -8.03 10.47 16.76
N GLY A 44 -6.70 10.29 16.79
CA GLY A 44 -5.79 10.91 17.76
C GLY A 44 -5.19 12.26 17.35
N HIS A 45 -5.70 12.92 16.30
CA HIS A 45 -5.06 14.11 15.74
C HIS A 45 -5.03 15.33 16.71
N PRO A 46 -3.98 16.17 16.66
CA PRO A 46 -3.97 17.44 17.39
C PRO A 46 -5.05 18.42 16.91
N PRO A 47 -5.55 19.33 17.77
CA PRO A 47 -6.54 20.34 17.37
C PRO A 47 -6.12 21.16 16.14
N GLY A 48 -7.05 21.35 15.21
CA GLY A 48 -6.81 22.10 13.96
C GLY A 48 -6.10 21.31 12.87
N MET A 49 -5.73 20.05 13.12
CA MET A 49 -5.06 19.17 12.15
C MET A 49 -5.97 18.01 11.71
N ASN A 50 -7.08 18.33 11.06
CA ASN A 50 -8.15 17.42 10.65
C ASN A 50 -7.84 16.57 9.39
N GLY A 51 -6.56 16.44 9.03
CA GLY A 51 -6.12 15.63 7.90
C GLY A 51 -4.78 14.97 8.18
N MET A 52 -4.51 13.90 7.45
CA MET A 52 -3.26 13.15 7.57
C MET A 52 -2.84 12.62 6.21
N VAL A 53 -1.53 12.58 5.98
CA VAL A 53 -0.92 11.84 4.87
C VAL A 53 0.05 10.80 5.41
N THR A 54 0.09 9.66 4.74
CA THR A 54 1.10 8.62 4.99
C THR A 54 2.46 9.10 4.49
N THR A 55 3.47 9.05 5.36
CA THR A 55 4.87 9.34 4.98
C THR A 55 5.70 8.08 4.88
N GLU A 56 5.40 7.05 5.66
CA GLU A 56 6.04 5.74 5.57
C GLU A 56 5.02 4.64 5.85
N LEU A 57 5.14 3.52 5.13
CA LEU A 57 4.41 2.29 5.38
C LEU A 57 5.37 1.11 5.34
N SER A 58 5.28 0.25 6.34
CA SER A 58 6.03 -1.00 6.43
C SER A 58 5.07 -2.16 6.67
N ILE A 59 5.26 -3.25 5.94
CA ILE A 59 4.49 -4.48 6.07
C ILE A 59 5.47 -5.66 6.09
N ASP A 60 5.34 -6.54 7.07
CA ASP A 60 6.05 -7.82 7.13
C ASP A 60 5.04 -8.96 7.09
N PHE A 61 5.22 -9.88 6.15
CA PHE A 61 4.32 -11.00 5.94
C PHE A 61 4.80 -12.23 6.71
N ASN A 62 3.86 -12.96 7.32
CA ASN A 62 4.18 -14.21 7.99
C ASN A 62 4.46 -15.31 6.94
N PRO A 63 5.69 -15.86 6.87
CA PRO A 63 6.05 -16.88 5.86
C PRO A 63 5.23 -18.17 6.00
N ALA A 64 4.70 -18.47 7.18
CA ALA A 64 3.84 -19.64 7.42
C ALA A 64 2.36 -19.40 7.07
N ALA A 65 1.94 -18.17 6.79
CA ALA A 65 0.55 -17.90 6.45
C ALA A 65 0.23 -18.35 5.02
N ASP A 66 -0.92 -18.98 4.83
CA ASP A 66 -1.44 -19.31 3.51
C ASP A 66 -2.30 -18.18 2.93
N PRO A 67 -2.33 -18.04 1.59
CA PRO A 67 -3.35 -17.24 0.92
C PRO A 67 -4.76 -17.57 1.41
N SER A 68 -5.60 -16.55 1.53
CA SER A 68 -6.98 -16.71 1.95
C SER A 68 -7.88 -15.80 1.12
N ASP A 69 -9.03 -16.33 0.69
CA ASP A 69 -10.13 -15.56 0.10
C ASP A 69 -11.14 -15.11 1.17
N ASP A 70 -10.83 -15.34 2.45
CA ASP A 70 -11.66 -14.92 3.57
C ASP A 70 -11.32 -13.50 4.03
N GLU A 71 -12.27 -12.91 4.75
CA GLU A 71 -12.13 -11.63 5.42
C GLU A 71 -10.83 -11.51 6.25
N PHE A 72 -10.14 -10.38 6.09
CA PHE A 72 -8.98 -9.99 6.89
C PHE A 72 -9.37 -8.94 7.91
N ARG A 73 -8.84 -9.08 9.12
CA ARG A 73 -8.99 -8.16 10.23
C ARG A 73 -7.65 -7.51 10.54
N LEU A 74 -7.65 -6.21 10.76
CA LEU A 74 -6.51 -5.42 11.22
C LEU A 74 -6.84 -4.85 12.60
N ASP A 75 -6.05 -5.25 13.59
CA ASP A 75 -6.08 -4.70 14.95
C ASP A 75 -4.97 -3.66 15.07
N THR A 76 -5.33 -2.42 15.39
CA THR A 76 -4.41 -1.26 15.39
C THR A 76 -4.29 -0.61 16.75
N HIS A 77 -3.15 0.03 17.00
CA HIS A 77 -2.94 0.94 18.12
C HIS A 77 -1.98 2.05 17.74
N ILE A 78 -2.08 3.18 18.45
CA ILE A 78 -1.09 4.26 18.38
C ILE A 78 0.14 3.90 19.20
N VAL A 79 1.32 4.02 18.59
CA VAL A 79 2.62 3.91 19.27
C VAL A 79 3.02 5.25 19.87
N GLY A 80 2.79 6.35 19.15
CA GLY A 80 3.05 7.70 19.65
C GLY A 80 2.56 8.79 18.72
N ILE A 81 2.23 9.94 19.30
CA ILE A 81 1.81 11.16 18.59
C ILE A 81 2.78 12.30 18.93
N SER A 82 3.00 13.16 17.95
CA SER A 82 3.69 14.45 18.09
C SER A 82 2.79 15.56 17.53
N GLN A 83 3.25 16.81 17.64
CA GLN A 83 2.53 17.96 17.07
C GLN A 83 2.39 17.93 15.54
N VAL A 84 3.25 17.18 14.84
CA VAL A 84 3.34 17.20 13.37
C VAL A 84 2.97 15.86 12.72
N GLY A 85 2.79 14.81 13.51
CA GLY A 85 2.57 13.46 12.99
C GLY A 85 2.50 12.41 14.07
N GLY A 86 2.35 11.15 13.67
CA GLY A 86 2.24 10.03 14.58
C GLY A 86 2.73 8.72 13.96
N LEU A 87 2.90 7.72 14.82
CA LEU A 87 3.26 6.36 14.47
C LEU A 87 2.18 5.41 15.00
N SER A 88 1.61 4.59 14.12
CA SER A 88 0.68 3.52 14.46
C SER A 88 1.21 2.17 14.00
N LYS A 89 0.73 1.12 14.66
CA LYS A 89 1.04 -0.28 14.36
C LYS A 89 -0.22 -1.12 14.37
N GLY A 90 -0.16 -2.24 13.67
CA GLY A 90 -1.21 -3.23 13.74
C GLY A 90 -0.82 -4.61 13.24
N GLU A 91 -1.63 -5.59 13.61
CA GLU A 91 -1.52 -6.98 13.19
C GLU A 91 -2.70 -7.31 12.27
N ILE A 92 -2.41 -7.96 11.15
CA ILE A 92 -3.42 -8.44 10.21
C ILE A 92 -3.59 -9.94 10.44
N SER A 93 -4.84 -10.38 10.61
CA SER A 93 -5.23 -11.78 10.75
C SER A 93 -6.29 -12.16 9.71
N ASN A 94 -6.33 -13.43 9.33
CA ASN A 94 -7.45 -13.98 8.54
C ASN A 94 -8.61 -14.40 9.46
N ARG A 95 -9.74 -14.81 8.88
CA ARG A 95 -10.92 -15.29 9.62
C ARG A 95 -10.66 -16.49 10.55
N ARG A 96 -9.62 -17.29 10.30
CA ARG A 96 -9.23 -18.41 11.17
C ARG A 96 -8.42 -17.97 12.39
N GLY A 97 -7.99 -16.71 12.43
CA GLY A 97 -7.12 -16.16 13.47
C GLY A 97 -5.63 -16.31 13.20
N ASP A 98 -5.24 -16.81 12.01
CA ASP A 98 -3.82 -16.86 11.64
C ASP A 98 -3.31 -15.44 11.42
N ARG A 99 -2.22 -15.07 12.08
CA ARG A 99 -1.53 -13.80 11.83
C ARG A 99 -0.87 -13.85 10.46
N VAL A 100 -1.31 -13.01 9.54
CA VAL A 100 -0.83 -13.01 8.14
C VAL A 100 0.23 -11.94 7.89
N ALA A 101 0.17 -10.83 8.62
CA ALA A 101 1.14 -9.75 8.50
C ALA A 101 1.17 -8.87 9.76
N ILE A 102 2.24 -8.12 9.92
CA ILE A 102 2.31 -6.97 10.82
C ILE A 102 2.61 -5.72 9.98
N ALA A 103 2.07 -4.57 10.39
CA ALA A 103 2.27 -3.32 9.69
C ALA A 103 2.52 -2.15 10.64
N SER A 104 3.24 -1.15 10.14
CA SER A 104 3.44 0.13 10.82
C SER A 104 3.37 1.28 9.85
N LEU A 105 2.81 2.40 10.29
CA LEU A 105 2.60 3.59 9.49
C LEU A 105 3.08 4.84 10.24
N SER A 106 3.91 5.64 9.57
CA SER A 106 4.25 6.99 10.01
C SER A 106 3.43 7.99 9.21
N GLY A 107 2.61 8.78 9.88
CA GLY A 107 1.75 9.80 9.28
C GLY A 107 2.19 11.22 9.64
N ARG A 108 1.87 12.18 8.76
CA ARG A 108 1.95 13.61 9.07
C ARG A 108 0.57 14.23 9.05
N TYR A 109 0.30 15.02 10.08
CA TYR A 109 -0.95 15.77 10.15
C TYR A 109 -0.86 17.07 9.35
N LEU A 110 -1.99 17.50 8.82
CA LEU A 110 -2.12 18.75 8.09
C LEU A 110 -3.52 19.35 8.29
N PRO A 111 -3.65 20.69 8.25
CA PRO A 111 -4.96 21.32 8.18
C PRO A 111 -5.63 21.03 6.83
N VAL A 112 -6.92 20.77 6.87
CA VAL A 112 -7.80 20.61 5.69
C VAL A 112 -8.90 21.66 5.78
N PRO A 113 -8.97 22.59 4.82
CA PRO A 113 -10.07 23.55 4.75
C PRO A 113 -11.43 22.85 4.57
N GLU A 114 -12.49 23.44 5.12
CA GLU A 114 -13.87 23.00 4.83
C GLU A 114 -14.16 23.10 3.33
N GLY A 115 -14.88 22.11 2.79
CA GLY A 115 -15.25 22.07 1.37
C GLY A 115 -14.14 21.64 0.39
N GLY A 116 -12.99 21.18 0.89
CA GLY A 116 -11.85 20.73 0.07
C GLY A 116 -11.92 19.28 -0.42
N TYR A 117 -13.10 18.66 -0.42
CA TYR A 117 -13.28 17.26 -0.80
C TYR A 117 -13.99 17.12 -2.16
N LEU A 118 -13.39 16.33 -3.05
CA LEU A 118 -13.99 15.84 -4.27
C LEU A 118 -15.07 14.81 -3.95
N GLU A 119 -16.14 14.86 -4.73
CA GLU A 119 -17.13 13.79 -4.77
C GLU A 119 -16.51 12.61 -5.53
N LEU A 120 -16.33 11.48 -4.85
CA LEU A 120 -15.74 10.30 -5.45
C LEU A 120 -16.83 9.46 -6.15
N PRO A 121 -16.60 9.00 -7.38
CA PRO A 121 -17.48 8.04 -8.02
C PRO A 121 -17.44 6.73 -7.24
N PRO A 122 -18.47 5.88 -7.36
CA PRO A 122 -18.39 4.53 -6.84
C PRO A 122 -17.15 3.84 -7.43
N ALA A 123 -16.42 3.10 -6.61
CA ALA A 123 -15.35 2.23 -7.09
C ALA A 123 -15.92 1.23 -8.11
N PRO A 124 -15.13 0.76 -9.09
CA PRO A 124 -15.56 -0.29 -10.00
C PRO A 124 -16.11 -1.50 -9.22
N ALA A 125 -17.12 -2.16 -9.79
CA ALA A 125 -17.80 -3.27 -9.11
C ALA A 125 -16.80 -4.35 -8.65
N GLU A 126 -17.10 -5.02 -7.53
CA GLU A 126 -16.31 -6.13 -6.94
C GLU A 126 -16.14 -7.35 -7.86
N THR A 127 -16.52 -7.29 -9.13
CA THR A 127 -16.36 -8.37 -10.12
C THR A 127 -15.37 -8.02 -11.23
N VAL A 128 -14.81 -6.80 -11.27
CA VAL A 128 -13.85 -6.44 -12.32
C VAL A 128 -12.46 -7.04 -12.03
N PRO A 129 -11.70 -7.45 -13.06
CA PRO A 129 -10.34 -7.95 -12.88
C PRO A 129 -9.41 -6.95 -12.19
N PHE A 130 -8.37 -7.45 -11.51
CA PHE A 130 -7.35 -6.59 -10.89
C PHE A 130 -6.69 -5.62 -11.87
N THR A 131 -6.47 -6.04 -13.12
CA THR A 131 -5.92 -5.17 -14.17
C THR A 131 -6.87 -4.04 -14.56
N THR A 132 -8.17 -4.14 -14.28
CA THR A 132 -9.12 -3.04 -14.42
C THR A 132 -9.09 -2.13 -13.19
N MET A 133 -8.96 -2.70 -11.99
CA MET A 133 -8.84 -1.94 -10.74
C MET A 133 -7.55 -1.11 -10.70
N LEU A 134 -6.45 -1.70 -11.15
CA LEU A 134 -5.12 -1.12 -11.22
C LEU A 134 -4.62 -1.25 -12.67
N PRO A 135 -4.98 -0.30 -13.57
CA PRO A 135 -4.68 -0.36 -14.99
C PRO A 135 -3.21 -0.02 -15.29
N MET A 136 -2.32 -0.80 -14.70
CA MET A 136 -0.88 -0.70 -14.94
C MET A 136 -0.49 -1.34 -16.26
N LEU A 137 0.32 -0.62 -17.02
CA LEU A 137 1.01 -1.13 -18.20
C LEU A 137 2.47 -1.39 -17.85
N PHE A 138 3.03 -2.48 -18.36
CA PHE A 138 4.40 -2.89 -18.07
C PHE A 138 5.26 -2.97 -19.32
N GLU A 139 6.49 -2.52 -19.17
CA GLU A 139 7.58 -2.69 -20.12
C GLU A 139 8.72 -3.44 -19.42
N GLY A 140 9.08 -4.61 -19.96
CA GLY A 140 10.21 -5.39 -19.47
C GLY A 140 11.53 -4.74 -19.88
N THR A 141 12.50 -4.72 -18.96
CA THR A 141 13.89 -4.33 -19.25
C THR A 141 14.82 -5.51 -18.94
N SER A 142 16.08 -5.46 -19.37
CA SER A 142 17.04 -6.56 -19.15
C SER A 142 17.19 -6.92 -17.66
N ASP A 143 17.12 -5.93 -16.76
CA ASP A 143 17.46 -6.08 -15.35
C ASP A 143 16.36 -5.63 -14.38
N GLY A 144 15.19 -5.24 -14.90
CA GLY A 144 14.12 -4.63 -14.13
C GLY A 144 12.80 -4.56 -14.89
N ALA A 145 11.87 -3.79 -14.34
CA ALA A 145 10.56 -3.56 -14.94
C ALA A 145 10.16 -2.09 -14.80
N ILE A 146 9.51 -1.57 -15.83
CA ILE A 146 8.90 -0.24 -15.79
C ILE A 146 7.39 -0.43 -15.83
N GLY A 147 6.69 0.13 -14.86
CA GLY A 147 5.25 0.17 -14.77
C GLY A 147 4.74 1.59 -14.97
N THR A 148 3.63 1.78 -15.68
CA THR A 148 2.94 3.07 -15.79
C THR A 148 1.49 2.92 -15.35
N LEU A 149 1.00 3.85 -14.53
CA LEU A 149 -0.35 3.85 -13.98
C LEU A 149 -0.97 5.25 -14.15
N PRO A 150 -1.96 5.44 -15.04
CA PRO A 150 -2.81 6.62 -14.96
C PRO A 150 -3.60 6.58 -13.65
N ILE A 151 -3.83 7.74 -13.02
CA ILE A 151 -4.47 7.82 -11.71
C ILE A 151 -5.95 8.22 -11.87
N PRO A 152 -6.87 7.25 -11.99
CA PRO A 152 -8.29 7.54 -12.01
C PRO A 152 -8.80 7.94 -10.63
N LEU A 153 -9.94 8.63 -10.61
CA LEU A 153 -10.53 9.21 -9.40
C LEU A 153 -10.85 8.18 -8.31
N TRP A 154 -11.20 6.93 -8.65
CA TRP A 154 -11.50 5.89 -7.65
C TRP A 154 -10.28 5.32 -6.92
N LEU A 155 -9.05 5.65 -7.36
CA LEU A 155 -7.81 5.30 -6.64
C LEU A 155 -7.34 6.41 -5.69
N ALA A 156 -8.01 7.56 -5.73
CA ALA A 156 -7.68 8.72 -4.93
C ALA A 156 -8.59 8.87 -3.71
N ASN A 157 -8.02 9.49 -2.69
CA ASN A 157 -8.79 9.94 -1.54
C ASN A 157 -9.69 11.13 -1.93
N PRO A 158 -10.60 11.56 -1.04
CA PRO A 158 -11.45 12.71 -1.31
C PRO A 158 -10.70 14.02 -1.59
N ARG A 159 -9.38 14.11 -1.39
CA ARG A 159 -8.58 15.29 -1.80
C ARG A 159 -7.99 15.16 -3.21
N GLY A 160 -8.36 14.13 -3.95
CA GLY A 160 -7.84 13.87 -5.30
C GLY A 160 -6.39 13.40 -5.31
N ILE A 161 -5.88 12.83 -4.21
CA ILE A 161 -4.54 12.27 -4.13
C ILE A 161 -4.63 10.75 -3.99
N MET A 162 -3.86 10.00 -4.78
CA MET A 162 -3.80 8.54 -4.68
C MET A 162 -3.49 8.08 -3.25
N HIS A 163 -4.21 7.07 -2.77
CA HIS A 163 -3.96 6.46 -1.46
C HIS A 163 -2.57 5.80 -1.36
N GLY A 164 -1.94 5.86 -0.18
CA GLY A 164 -0.63 5.24 0.06
C GLY A 164 -0.65 3.73 -0.09
N GLY A 165 -1.76 3.09 0.30
CA GLY A 165 -1.98 1.66 0.11
C GLY A 165 -2.03 1.25 -1.36
N ILE A 166 -2.69 2.04 -2.22
CA ILE A 166 -2.72 1.80 -3.68
C ILE A 166 -1.33 2.00 -4.28
N HIS A 167 -0.63 3.06 -3.85
CA HIS A 167 0.74 3.31 -4.28
C HIS A 167 1.67 2.15 -3.90
N THR A 168 1.50 1.59 -2.71
CA THR A 168 2.24 0.39 -2.23
C THR A 168 1.99 -0.82 -3.13
N ILE A 169 0.74 -1.07 -3.54
CA ILE A 169 0.39 -2.14 -4.47
C ILE A 169 1.10 -1.92 -5.81
N ALA A 170 1.05 -0.71 -6.38
CA ALA A 170 1.71 -0.42 -7.66
C ALA A 170 3.23 -0.62 -7.60
N LEU A 171 3.88 -0.24 -6.48
CA LEU A 171 5.31 -0.42 -6.26
C LEU A 171 5.68 -1.92 -6.19
N GLU A 172 4.96 -2.71 -5.40
CA GLU A 172 5.22 -4.15 -5.30
C GLU A 172 4.91 -4.87 -6.61
N TYR A 173 3.82 -4.51 -7.28
CA TYR A 173 3.43 -5.17 -8.51
C TYR A 173 4.47 -4.96 -9.62
N THR A 174 5.07 -3.75 -9.69
CA THR A 174 6.21 -3.49 -10.58
C THR A 174 7.46 -4.25 -10.16
N ALA A 175 7.75 -4.33 -8.85
CA ALA A 175 8.85 -5.18 -8.36
C ALA A 175 8.68 -6.64 -8.74
N ARG A 176 7.45 -7.15 -8.68
CA ARG A 176 7.11 -8.54 -9.01
C ARG A 176 7.39 -8.87 -10.47
N LYS A 177 7.21 -7.92 -11.39
CA LYS A 177 7.55 -8.07 -12.81
C LYS A 177 9.05 -8.21 -13.09
N THR A 178 9.92 -7.99 -12.09
CA THR A 178 11.36 -8.27 -12.20
C THR A 178 11.71 -9.74 -11.89
N LEU A 179 10.77 -10.48 -11.30
CA LEU A 179 10.98 -11.86 -10.88
C LEU A 179 10.88 -12.79 -12.09
N GLY A 180 11.71 -13.82 -12.12
CA GLY A 180 11.65 -14.87 -13.15
C GLY A 180 10.51 -15.87 -12.90
N GLU A 181 10.57 -17.03 -13.55
CA GLU A 181 9.52 -18.06 -13.50
C GLU A 181 9.34 -18.75 -12.13
N ALA A 182 10.31 -18.59 -11.21
CA ALA A 182 10.23 -19.19 -9.89
C ALA A 182 9.07 -18.61 -9.06
N LEU A 183 8.50 -19.42 -8.18
CA LEU A 183 7.46 -18.97 -7.27
C LEU A 183 8.08 -18.13 -6.16
N TRP A 184 7.82 -16.83 -6.20
CA TRP A 184 8.28 -15.89 -5.18
C TRP A 184 7.10 -15.35 -4.38
N ARG A 185 7.33 -15.19 -3.08
CA ARG A 185 6.39 -14.57 -2.14
C ARG A 185 7.05 -13.37 -1.46
N PRO A 186 6.38 -12.21 -1.37
CA PRO A 186 6.94 -11.08 -0.62
C PRO A 186 6.97 -11.41 0.88
N THR A 187 8.12 -11.16 1.50
CA THR A 187 8.32 -11.25 2.96
C THR A 187 8.20 -9.89 3.61
N SER A 188 8.55 -8.81 2.91
CA SER A 188 8.35 -7.45 3.40
C SER A 188 8.22 -6.43 2.28
N ILE A 189 7.48 -5.36 2.58
CA ILE A 189 7.41 -4.13 1.79
C ILE A 189 7.74 -2.96 2.73
N ARG A 190 8.60 -2.06 2.28
CA ARG A 190 8.96 -0.81 2.98
C ARG A 190 8.83 0.33 2.00
N VAL A 191 8.04 1.35 2.32
CA VAL A 191 7.77 2.49 1.44
C VAL A 191 7.97 3.80 2.19
N SER A 192 8.65 4.75 1.54
CA SER A 192 8.66 6.16 1.91
C SER A 192 7.92 6.97 0.84
N PHE A 193 6.86 7.66 1.24
CA PHE A 193 6.05 8.53 0.39
C PHE A 193 6.58 9.96 0.48
N LEU A 194 7.10 10.46 -0.63
CA LEU A 194 7.77 11.75 -0.69
C LEU A 194 6.84 12.85 -1.20
N ARG A 195 5.89 12.50 -2.07
CA ARG A 195 4.93 13.42 -2.68
C ARG A 195 3.60 12.73 -2.97
N GLY A 196 2.51 13.47 -2.77
CA GLY A 196 1.20 13.06 -3.24
C GLY A 196 1.15 13.01 -4.77
N ILE A 197 0.40 12.05 -5.29
CA ILE A 197 0.20 11.84 -6.72
C ILE A 197 -1.27 12.16 -7.01
N PRO A 198 -1.56 13.28 -7.70
CA PRO A 198 -2.93 13.70 -7.94
C PRO A 198 -3.62 12.81 -8.98
N VAL A 199 -4.94 12.84 -8.97
CA VAL A 199 -5.78 12.36 -10.07
C VAL A 199 -5.37 13.00 -11.39
N ASP A 200 -5.57 12.25 -12.47
CA ASP A 200 -5.18 12.60 -13.84
C ASP A 200 -3.66 12.74 -14.07
N ASP A 201 -2.82 12.52 -13.05
CA ASP A 201 -1.38 12.35 -13.23
C ASP A 201 -1.07 10.94 -13.76
N LEU A 202 0.15 10.77 -14.27
CA LEU A 202 0.71 9.49 -14.66
C LEU A 202 1.83 9.12 -13.67
N LEU A 203 1.63 8.01 -12.96
CA LEU A 203 2.66 7.43 -12.13
C LEU A 203 3.55 6.52 -12.98
N THR A 204 4.84 6.82 -13.06
CA THR A 204 5.85 5.92 -13.61
C THR A 204 6.59 5.24 -12.46
N VAL A 205 6.71 3.93 -12.51
CA VAL A 205 7.36 3.10 -11.50
C VAL A 205 8.51 2.34 -12.16
N VAL A 206 9.70 2.40 -11.58
CA VAL A 206 10.88 1.68 -12.05
C VAL A 206 11.35 0.76 -10.94
N ALA A 207 11.39 -0.54 -11.23
CA ALA A 207 11.88 -1.56 -10.33
C ALA A 207 13.23 -2.10 -10.82
N THR A 208 14.21 -2.11 -9.91
CA THR A 208 15.57 -2.61 -10.15
C THR A 208 15.89 -3.72 -9.14
N ARG A 209 16.26 -4.89 -9.64
CA ARG A 209 16.75 -5.98 -8.77
C ARG A 209 18.09 -5.57 -8.17
N VAL A 210 18.15 -5.55 -6.84
CA VAL A 210 19.39 -5.27 -6.10
C VAL A 210 20.15 -6.57 -5.83
N HIS A 211 19.41 -7.64 -5.54
CA HIS A 211 19.97 -8.95 -5.27
C HIS A 211 19.00 -10.05 -5.69
N THR A 212 19.51 -11.12 -6.27
CA THR A 212 18.77 -12.37 -6.50
C THR A 212 19.67 -13.55 -6.13
N GLY A 213 19.31 -14.23 -5.06
CA GLY A 213 19.91 -15.48 -4.62
C GLY A 213 18.94 -16.66 -4.78
N ARG A 214 19.30 -17.80 -4.20
CA ARG A 214 18.46 -19.02 -4.28
C ARG A 214 17.16 -18.92 -3.49
N SER A 215 17.17 -18.20 -2.35
CA SER A 215 16.05 -18.13 -1.42
C SER A 215 15.61 -16.72 -1.07
N LEU A 216 16.32 -15.70 -1.57
CA LEU A 216 16.04 -14.29 -1.28
C LEU A 216 16.23 -13.46 -2.54
N THR A 217 15.24 -12.63 -2.84
CA THR A 217 15.35 -11.56 -3.85
C THR A 217 15.00 -10.23 -3.20
N VAL A 218 15.79 -9.20 -3.48
CA VAL A 218 15.55 -7.83 -3.00
C VAL A 218 15.45 -6.90 -4.20
N VAL A 219 14.36 -6.15 -4.27
CA VAL A 219 14.05 -5.22 -5.35
C VAL A 219 13.91 -3.82 -4.77
N ARG A 220 14.61 -2.85 -5.36
CA ARG A 220 14.40 -1.43 -5.09
C ARG A 220 13.45 -0.87 -6.14
N VAL A 221 12.50 -0.05 -5.71
CA VAL A 221 11.49 0.54 -6.58
C VAL A 221 11.47 2.05 -6.36
N GLU A 222 11.40 2.80 -7.44
CA GLU A 222 11.20 4.25 -7.40
C GLU A 222 9.99 4.61 -8.24
N SER A 223 9.24 5.60 -7.80
CA SER A 223 8.07 6.10 -8.54
C SER A 223 8.15 7.60 -8.75
N ARG A 224 7.72 8.06 -9.91
CA ARG A 224 7.78 9.46 -10.36
C ARG A 224 6.45 9.89 -10.96
N ARG A 225 6.13 11.16 -10.79
CA ARG A 225 5.00 11.83 -11.46
C ARG A 225 5.37 12.23 -12.88
N THR A 226 4.40 12.72 -13.65
CA THR A 226 4.62 13.25 -15.01
C THR A 226 5.66 14.37 -15.04
N ASP A 227 5.77 15.18 -13.97
CA ASP A 227 6.76 16.24 -13.85
C ASP A 227 8.19 15.75 -13.52
N GLY A 228 8.41 14.42 -13.50
CA GLY A 228 9.69 13.77 -13.22
C GLY A 228 10.09 13.73 -11.74
N LYS A 229 9.33 14.38 -10.85
CA LYS A 229 9.65 14.41 -9.42
C LYS A 229 9.40 13.05 -8.79
N LEU A 230 10.34 12.63 -7.95
CA LEU A 230 10.25 11.40 -7.16
C LEU A 230 9.07 11.49 -6.19
N ALA A 231 8.16 10.53 -6.28
CA ALA A 231 6.94 10.45 -5.48
C ALA A 231 7.04 9.43 -4.34
N GLY A 232 7.75 8.33 -4.56
CA GLY A 232 7.97 7.32 -3.54
C GLY A 232 9.18 6.43 -3.83
N ILE A 233 9.76 5.88 -2.78
CA ILE A 233 10.84 4.89 -2.82
C ILE A 233 10.36 3.67 -2.03
N ALA A 234 10.59 2.48 -2.56
CA ALA A 234 10.33 1.25 -1.84
C ALA A 234 11.45 0.22 -1.95
N THR A 235 11.50 -0.66 -0.96
CA THR A 235 12.23 -1.92 -1.01
C THR A 235 11.24 -3.05 -0.79
N VAL A 236 11.27 -4.05 -1.67
CA VAL A 236 10.47 -5.27 -1.54
C VAL A 236 11.41 -6.46 -1.46
N SER A 237 11.21 -7.30 -0.45
CA SER A 237 11.95 -8.55 -0.28
C SER A 237 11.04 -9.72 -0.54
N TYR A 238 11.57 -10.74 -1.23
CA TYR A 238 10.86 -11.96 -1.57
C TYR A 238 11.64 -13.19 -1.11
N GLU A 239 10.90 -14.22 -0.68
CA GLU A 239 11.41 -15.57 -0.48
C GLU A 239 10.96 -16.50 -1.61
N ALA A 240 11.77 -17.50 -1.91
CA ALA A 240 11.40 -18.57 -2.84
C ALA A 240 10.42 -19.52 -2.16
N ARG A 241 9.40 -19.99 -2.90
CA ARG A 241 8.48 -21.06 -2.50
C ARG A 241 8.79 -22.37 -3.20
#